data_AF-A0AAW1P1J1-F1
#
_entry.id   AF-A0AAW1P1J1-F1
#
_cell.length_a   1.000
_cell.length_b   1.000
_cell.length_c   1.000
_cell.angle_alpha   90.00
_cell.angle_beta   90.00
_cell.angle_gamma   90.00
#
_symmetry.space_group_name_H-M   'P 1'
#
loop_
_entity.id
_entity.type
_entity.pdbx_description
1 polymer ?
#
loop_
_entity_poly.entity_id
_entity_poly.type
_entity_poly.pdbx_seq_one_letter_code
_entity_poly.pdbx_strand_id
1 'polypeptide(L)'
;MFQTKDTSSTFIIFSLLLAASLDQSYAAAPRKKLQAALERTAESNLLPWTQRQQAGRSPFTTADVDAMWAKHNRSAVRFFLRNGEWTMNGSADWYPGLQRSLQGRGGEVHELLIDLHAKMGLPDGLDLVWNLYDIPLIPATSQAYQQPPLFSMCSREGYADVPGISGGAFLFRFPTFNRSEVLARHPWKTRSNKAFWRGSPTGGNFSLDTWRDHVTFHLDTWPQYRRPQLVNLSQQHPDLLDAKFPSCVQCAPGVFEQMQKQLGQPEKVEWPSPDDLMSHKYIVDLDGNGWTERFLGQLAQQTAILKRHR
;
A
#
# COMPACT_ATOMS: atom_id res chain seq x y z
N MET A 1 1.37 25.84 -7.32
CA MET A 1 0.86 27.10 -6.75
C MET A 1 -0.56 26.86 -6.26
N PHE A 2 -0.79 26.71 -4.95
CA PHE A 2 -2.14 26.59 -4.38
C PHE A 2 -2.76 27.98 -4.21
N GLN A 3 -3.08 28.62 -5.34
CA GLN A 3 -3.95 29.81 -5.37
C GLN A 3 -5.20 29.47 -6.19
N THR A 4 -5.88 28.38 -5.84
CA THR A 4 -7.31 28.35 -6.04
C THR A 4 -7.89 29.24 -4.93
N LYS A 5 -8.78 30.18 -5.26
CA LYS A 5 -9.58 30.95 -4.28
C LYS A 5 -10.50 30.06 -3.41
N ASP A 6 -10.38 28.75 -3.57
CA ASP A 6 -11.17 27.73 -2.94
C ASP A 6 -10.18 26.66 -2.44
N THR A 7 -9.84 26.72 -1.15
CA THR A 7 -9.00 25.71 -0.48
C THR A 7 -9.66 24.32 -0.51
N SER A 8 -10.96 24.25 -0.83
CA SER A 8 -11.75 23.05 -1.08
C SER A 8 -11.20 22.19 -2.22
N SER A 9 -10.57 22.77 -3.24
CA SER A 9 -10.23 22.06 -4.48
C SER A 9 -9.16 20.98 -4.32
N THR A 10 -8.26 21.06 -3.33
CA THR A 10 -7.22 20.04 -3.10
C THR A 10 -7.72 18.89 -2.22
N PHE A 11 -8.63 19.16 -1.28
CA PHE A 11 -9.28 18.14 -0.43
C PHE A 11 -10.26 17.26 -1.20
N ILE A 12 -10.93 17.84 -2.19
CA ILE A 12 -11.89 17.16 -3.05
C ILE A 12 -11.23 16.07 -3.90
N ILE A 13 -9.94 16.22 -4.25
CA ILE A 13 -9.21 15.31 -5.15
C ILE A 13 -9.06 13.92 -4.53
N PHE A 14 -8.65 13.82 -3.26
CA PHE A 14 -8.36 12.55 -2.58
C PHE A 14 -9.58 11.72 -2.22
N SER A 15 -10.72 12.40 -2.10
CA SER A 15 -11.95 11.79 -1.63
C SER A 15 -12.84 11.35 -2.79
N LEU A 16 -12.80 12.12 -3.88
CA LEU A 16 -13.35 11.71 -5.17
C LEU A 16 -12.47 10.67 -5.87
N LEU A 17 -11.15 10.67 -5.63
CA LEU A 17 -10.18 9.66 -6.08
C LEU A 17 -10.63 8.21 -5.84
N LEU A 18 -11.27 7.97 -4.68
CA LEU A 18 -11.73 6.65 -4.27
C LEU A 18 -13.26 6.48 -4.42
N ALA A 19 -14.02 7.58 -4.57
CA ALA A 19 -15.45 7.55 -4.88
C ALA A 19 -15.77 7.46 -6.38
N ALA A 20 -14.85 7.87 -7.26
CA ALA A 20 -14.96 7.80 -8.72
C ALA A 20 -14.48 6.44 -9.28
N SER A 21 -13.64 5.71 -8.53
CA SER A 21 -13.22 4.34 -8.87
C SER A 21 -14.24 3.27 -8.44
N LEU A 22 -15.23 3.63 -7.63
CA LEU A 22 -16.35 2.75 -7.28
C LEU A 22 -17.32 2.67 -8.45
N ASP A 23 -17.41 1.47 -9.01
CA ASP A 23 -18.34 1.05 -10.04
C ASP A 23 -19.77 1.55 -9.80
N GLN A 24 -20.48 1.90 -10.88
CA GLN A 24 -21.89 2.34 -10.85
C GLN A 24 -22.84 1.26 -10.32
N SER A 25 -22.36 0.02 -10.16
CA SER A 25 -23.11 -1.12 -9.62
C SER A 25 -23.42 -1.05 -8.11
N TYR A 26 -22.82 -0.11 -7.36
CA TYR A 26 -23.16 0.10 -5.95
C TYR A 26 -24.41 0.99 -5.77
N ALA A 27 -25.33 0.55 -4.91
CA ALA A 27 -26.48 1.36 -4.51
C ALA A 27 -26.04 2.74 -4.00
N ALA A 28 -26.82 3.78 -4.32
CA ALA A 28 -26.45 5.18 -4.08
C ALA A 28 -26.22 5.54 -2.60
N ALA A 29 -26.94 4.91 -1.66
CA ALA A 29 -26.83 5.21 -0.23
C ALA A 29 -25.49 4.72 0.40
N PRO A 30 -25.02 3.48 0.16
CA PRO A 30 -23.66 3.07 0.52
C PRO A 30 -22.56 4.00 -0.03
N ARG A 31 -22.74 4.51 -1.26
CA ARG A 31 -21.76 5.38 -1.92
C ARG A 31 -21.51 6.69 -1.17
N LYS A 32 -22.57 7.38 -0.75
CA LYS A 32 -22.45 8.65 0.00
C LYS A 32 -21.72 8.47 1.34
N LYS A 33 -22.01 7.38 2.05
CA LYS A 33 -21.35 7.09 3.35
C LYS A 33 -19.87 6.78 3.17
N LEU A 34 -19.52 6.02 2.13
CA LEU A 34 -18.12 5.69 1.80
C LEU A 34 -17.37 6.95 1.35
N GLN A 35 -17.94 7.74 0.44
CA GLN A 35 -17.38 9.02 0.04
C GLN A 35 -17.09 9.92 1.24
N ALA A 36 -18.07 10.13 2.13
CA ALA A 36 -17.87 10.95 3.32
C ALA A 36 -16.79 10.39 4.28
N ALA A 37 -16.61 9.07 4.33
CA ALA A 37 -15.54 8.46 5.12
C ALA A 37 -14.16 8.72 4.50
N LEU A 38 -14.06 8.69 3.18
CA LEU A 38 -12.86 9.00 2.43
C LEU A 38 -12.51 10.49 2.52
N GLU A 39 -13.50 11.36 2.44
CA GLU A 39 -13.38 12.82 2.67
C GLU A 39 -12.78 13.11 4.03
N ARG A 40 -13.37 12.58 5.10
CA ARG A 40 -12.82 12.76 6.45
C ARG A 40 -11.40 12.20 6.60
N THR A 41 -11.09 11.09 5.93
CA THR A 41 -9.75 10.49 5.98
C THR A 41 -8.73 11.38 5.27
N ALA A 42 -9.05 11.90 4.10
CA ALA A 42 -8.19 12.82 3.36
C ALA A 42 -7.99 14.13 4.14
N GLU A 43 -9.07 14.70 4.69
CA GLU A 43 -9.03 15.90 5.53
C GLU A 43 -8.14 15.71 6.75
N SER A 44 -8.29 14.59 7.47
CA SER A 44 -7.45 14.29 8.63
C SER A 44 -5.97 14.16 8.28
N ASN A 45 -5.65 13.56 7.13
CA ASN A 45 -4.26 13.41 6.69
C ASN A 45 -3.64 14.73 6.22
N LEU A 46 -4.44 15.66 5.69
CA LEU A 46 -3.97 16.96 5.21
C LEU A 46 -4.04 18.07 6.28
N LEU A 47 -4.72 17.82 7.40
CA LEU A 47 -4.98 18.79 8.46
C LEU A 47 -3.74 19.60 8.89
N PRO A 48 -2.53 19.03 9.06
CA PRO A 48 -1.36 19.82 9.45
C PRO A 48 -1.02 20.94 8.46
N TRP A 49 -1.12 20.70 7.15
CA TRP A 49 -0.84 21.72 6.14
C TRP A 49 -1.98 22.74 6.02
N THR A 50 -3.21 22.31 6.26
CA THR A 50 -4.38 23.19 6.34
C THR A 50 -4.25 24.17 7.50
N GLN A 51 -3.90 23.67 8.69
CA GLN A 51 -3.68 24.49 9.88
C GLN A 51 -2.53 25.47 9.66
N ARG A 52 -1.44 25.03 9.00
CA ARG A 52 -0.34 25.92 8.61
C ARG A 52 -0.84 27.09 7.74
N GLN A 53 -1.67 26.81 6.74
CA GLN A 53 -2.23 27.84 5.86
C GLN A 53 -3.19 28.77 6.62
N GLN A 54 -4.05 28.22 7.48
CA GLN A 54 -4.96 28.99 8.33
C GLN A 54 -4.21 29.91 9.32
N ALA A 55 -3.02 29.51 9.75
CA ALA A 55 -2.11 30.33 10.55
C ALA A 55 -1.40 31.43 9.74
N GLY A 56 -1.83 31.71 8.50
CA GLY A 56 -1.32 32.80 7.67
C GLY A 56 0.06 32.53 7.05
N ARG A 57 0.54 31.29 7.06
CA ARG A 57 1.81 30.95 6.41
C ARG A 57 1.64 30.95 4.89
N SER A 58 2.66 31.44 4.19
CA SER A 58 2.69 31.48 2.72
C SER A 58 2.49 30.08 2.12
N PRO A 59 1.73 29.94 1.02
CA PRO A 59 1.64 28.69 0.26
C PRO A 59 3.03 28.20 -0.16
N PHE A 60 3.17 26.89 -0.36
CA PHE A 60 4.41 26.33 -0.90
C PHE A 60 4.64 26.80 -2.34
N THR A 61 5.90 27.15 -2.61
CA THR A 61 6.41 27.56 -3.90
C THR A 61 6.91 26.34 -4.69
N THR A 62 7.15 26.52 -5.99
CA THR A 62 7.83 25.49 -6.82
C THR A 62 9.20 25.14 -6.24
N ALA A 63 9.94 26.13 -5.71
CA ALA A 63 11.25 25.90 -5.09
C ALA A 63 11.17 25.03 -3.83
N ASP A 64 10.10 25.15 -3.04
CA ASP A 64 9.88 24.27 -1.88
C ASP A 64 9.66 22.82 -2.34
N VAL A 65 8.94 22.63 -3.45
CA VAL A 65 8.70 21.30 -4.06
C VAL A 65 9.98 20.75 -4.68
N ASP A 66 10.79 21.59 -5.32
CA ASP A 66 12.12 21.23 -5.83
C ASP A 66 13.01 20.72 -4.69
N ALA A 67 13.01 21.41 -3.55
CA ALA A 67 13.78 21.02 -2.37
C ALA A 67 13.29 19.69 -1.78
N MET A 68 11.97 19.48 -1.70
CA MET A 68 11.38 18.20 -1.28
C MET A 68 11.78 17.06 -2.22
N TRP A 69 11.67 17.28 -3.54
CA TRP A 69 12.05 16.28 -4.53
C TRP A 69 13.55 15.99 -4.49
N ALA A 70 14.42 17.00 -4.47
CA ALA A 70 15.87 16.82 -4.41
C ALA A 70 16.31 16.00 -3.18
N LYS A 71 15.65 16.20 -2.04
CA LYS A 71 15.90 15.43 -0.81
C LYS A 71 15.50 13.96 -0.92
N HIS A 72 14.49 13.63 -1.74
CA HIS A 72 13.89 12.30 -1.81
C HIS A 72 13.96 11.66 -3.21
N ASN A 73 14.73 12.22 -4.15
CA ASN A 73 14.71 11.82 -5.56
C ASN A 73 15.12 10.35 -5.81
N ARG A 74 15.82 9.71 -4.87
CA ARG A 74 16.18 8.28 -4.94
C ARG A 74 15.00 7.32 -4.70
N SER A 75 13.95 7.80 -4.04
CA SER A 75 12.78 7.00 -3.63
C SER A 75 11.45 7.61 -4.06
N ALA A 76 11.46 8.83 -4.59
CA ALA A 76 10.27 9.57 -4.96
C ALA A 76 10.33 10.12 -6.38
N VAL A 77 9.16 10.44 -6.90
CA VAL A 77 8.94 11.02 -8.23
C VAL A 77 8.15 12.29 -8.10
N ARG A 78 8.48 13.26 -8.93
CA ARG A 78 7.72 14.50 -8.99
C ARG A 78 6.71 14.44 -10.12
N PHE A 79 5.49 14.88 -9.86
CA PHE A 79 4.43 15.03 -10.84
C PHE A 79 3.98 16.47 -10.88
N PHE A 80 3.76 17.02 -12.07
CA PHE A 80 3.18 18.35 -12.20
C PHE A 80 2.25 18.45 -13.40
N LEU A 81 1.21 19.27 -13.25
CA LEU A 81 0.20 19.55 -14.27
C LEU A 81 0.43 20.97 -14.80
N ARG A 82 0.70 21.10 -16.11
CA ARG A 82 0.89 22.39 -16.79
C ARG A 82 0.19 22.36 -18.13
N ASN A 83 -0.59 23.39 -18.44
CA ASN A 83 -1.38 23.48 -19.66
C ASN A 83 -2.28 22.24 -19.90
N GLY A 84 -2.78 21.63 -18.82
CA GLY A 84 -3.61 20.42 -18.90
C GLY A 84 -2.85 19.12 -19.14
N GLU A 85 -1.51 19.14 -19.18
CA GLU A 85 -0.68 17.95 -19.36
C GLU A 85 0.09 17.57 -18.09
N TRP A 86 0.00 16.30 -17.71
CA TRP A 86 0.79 15.74 -16.60
C TRP A 86 2.18 15.33 -17.06
N THR A 87 3.19 15.84 -16.37
CA THR A 87 4.58 15.39 -16.52
C THR A 87 5.01 14.61 -15.29
N MET A 88 5.65 13.46 -15.53
CA MET A 88 6.36 12.67 -14.51
C MET A 88 7.86 12.93 -14.63
N ASN A 89 8.48 13.44 -13.57
CA ASN A 89 9.91 13.65 -13.48
C ASN A 89 10.54 12.65 -12.49
N GLY A 90 11.07 11.55 -13.04
CA GLY A 90 11.81 10.54 -12.30
C GLY A 90 13.26 10.94 -12.06
N SER A 91 13.97 10.21 -11.19
CA SER A 91 15.40 10.45 -10.97
C SER A 91 16.24 9.53 -11.84
N ALA A 92 17.32 10.08 -12.40
CA ALA A 92 18.37 9.27 -13.01
C ALA A 92 19.13 8.42 -11.96
N ASP A 93 19.06 8.81 -10.69
CA ASP A 93 19.80 8.21 -9.57
C ASP A 93 18.98 7.17 -8.78
N TRP A 94 17.94 6.58 -9.38
CA TRP A 94 17.27 5.45 -8.73
C TRP A 94 18.27 4.30 -8.53
N TYR A 95 18.11 3.59 -7.42
CA TYR A 95 18.93 2.39 -7.15
C TYR A 95 18.82 1.42 -8.34
N PRO A 96 19.95 1.02 -8.98
CA PRO A 96 19.90 0.20 -10.20
C PRO A 96 19.07 -1.08 -10.05
N GLY A 97 19.08 -1.70 -8.87
CA GLY A 97 18.29 -2.91 -8.58
C GLY A 97 16.77 -2.67 -8.41
N LEU A 98 16.34 -1.41 -8.21
CA LEU A 98 14.93 -1.05 -8.03
C LEU A 98 14.39 -0.19 -9.17
N GLN A 99 15.25 0.32 -10.06
CA GLN A 99 14.91 1.30 -11.09
C GLN A 99 13.67 0.89 -11.89
N ARG A 100 13.62 -0.35 -12.39
CA ARG A 100 12.46 -0.85 -13.15
C ARG A 100 11.17 -0.89 -12.31
N SER A 101 11.26 -1.31 -11.05
CA SER A 101 10.09 -1.40 -10.16
C SER A 101 9.56 -0.01 -9.80
N LEU A 102 10.46 0.94 -9.51
CA LEU A 102 10.10 2.32 -9.22
C LEU A 102 9.56 3.01 -10.48
N GLN A 103 10.12 2.73 -11.66
CA GLN A 103 9.57 3.23 -12.93
C GLN A 103 8.15 2.75 -13.15
N GLY A 104 7.89 1.46 -12.92
CA GLY A 104 6.55 0.87 -12.98
C GLY A 104 5.59 1.63 -12.07
N ARG A 105 5.88 1.69 -10.77
CA ARG A 105 5.04 2.38 -9.77
C ARG A 105 4.81 3.85 -10.08
N GLY A 106 5.85 4.55 -10.56
CA GLY A 106 5.75 5.94 -10.98
C GLY A 106 4.80 6.11 -12.16
N GLY A 107 4.92 5.25 -13.18
CA GLY A 107 4.00 5.21 -14.31
C GLY A 107 2.56 4.91 -13.88
N GLU A 108 2.36 4.00 -12.93
CA GLU A 108 1.03 3.69 -12.42
C GLU A 108 0.36 4.89 -11.73
N VAL A 109 1.13 5.66 -10.94
CA VAL A 109 0.66 6.92 -10.34
C VAL A 109 0.43 7.99 -11.41
N HIS A 110 1.27 8.05 -12.45
CA HIS A 110 1.10 8.99 -13.57
C HIS A 110 -0.24 8.78 -14.29
N GLU A 111 -0.53 7.53 -14.65
CA GLU A 111 -1.79 7.15 -15.30
C GLU A 111 -2.99 7.47 -14.42
N LEU A 112 -2.91 7.19 -13.12
CA LEU A 112 -3.94 7.59 -12.15
C LEU A 112 -4.20 9.10 -12.18
N LEU A 113 -3.14 9.92 -12.18
CA LEU A 113 -3.27 11.39 -12.19
C LEU A 113 -3.88 11.91 -13.50
N ILE A 114 -3.52 11.32 -14.64
CA ILE A 114 -4.13 11.61 -15.94
C ILE A 114 -5.63 11.30 -15.91
N ASP A 115 -5.98 10.10 -15.45
CA ASP A 115 -7.37 9.63 -15.35
C ASP A 115 -8.23 10.55 -14.48
N LEU A 116 -7.68 11.02 -13.37
CA LEU A 116 -8.37 11.95 -12.48
C LEU A 116 -8.52 13.32 -13.09
N HIS A 117 -7.49 13.84 -13.77
CA HIS A 117 -7.59 15.11 -14.45
C HIS A 117 -8.68 15.08 -15.51
N ALA A 118 -8.75 14.03 -16.31
CA ALA A 118 -9.81 13.84 -17.30
C ALA A 118 -11.21 13.76 -16.67
N LYS A 119 -11.36 13.05 -15.54
CA LYS A 119 -12.66 12.82 -14.89
C LYS A 119 -13.13 13.99 -14.03
N MET A 120 -12.21 14.74 -13.44
CA MET A 120 -12.51 15.70 -12.37
C MET A 120 -12.06 17.13 -12.65
N GLY A 121 -11.27 17.37 -13.69
CA GLY A 121 -10.73 18.69 -13.99
C GLY A 121 -9.75 19.17 -12.92
N LEU A 122 -8.71 18.38 -12.61
CA LEU A 122 -7.67 18.79 -11.67
C LEU A 122 -7.06 20.15 -12.07
N PRO A 123 -6.81 21.08 -11.13
CA PRO A 123 -6.39 22.44 -11.47
C PRO A 123 -4.98 22.47 -12.06
N ASP A 124 -4.78 23.30 -13.08
CA ASP A 124 -3.44 23.56 -13.62
C ASP A 124 -2.54 24.19 -12.54
N GLY A 125 -1.24 23.92 -12.59
CA GLY A 125 -0.32 24.43 -11.57
C GLY A 125 -0.10 23.48 -10.37
N LEU A 126 -0.72 22.29 -10.36
CA LEU A 126 -0.42 21.23 -9.39
C LEU A 126 1.04 20.76 -9.53
N ASP A 127 1.66 20.47 -8.39
CA ASP A 127 3.05 20.07 -8.27
C ASP A 127 3.22 19.25 -6.99
N LEU A 128 3.52 17.96 -7.14
CA LEU A 128 3.51 16.96 -6.07
C LEU A 128 4.78 16.13 -6.11
N VAL A 129 5.21 15.67 -4.93
CA VAL A 129 6.25 14.66 -4.79
C VAL A 129 5.63 13.40 -4.20
N TRP A 130 5.89 12.26 -4.81
CA TRP A 130 5.32 10.97 -4.45
C TRP A 130 6.42 9.95 -4.19
N ASN A 131 6.53 9.49 -2.96
CA ASN A 131 7.37 8.39 -2.57
C ASN A 131 6.82 7.05 -3.09
N LEU A 132 7.68 6.34 -3.81
CA LEU A 132 7.39 5.06 -4.44
C LEU A 132 7.86 3.85 -3.62
N TYR A 133 8.49 4.07 -2.47
CA TYR A 133 8.86 2.98 -1.55
C TYR A 133 7.63 2.46 -0.79
N ASP A 134 7.74 1.24 -0.30
CA ASP A 134 6.68 0.59 0.49
C ASP A 134 6.54 1.17 1.91
N ILE A 135 7.44 2.07 2.33
CA ILE A 135 7.47 2.65 3.68
C ILE A 135 7.36 4.18 3.61
N PRO A 136 6.69 4.81 4.59
CA PRO A 136 6.71 6.26 4.70
C PRO A 136 8.11 6.76 5.08
N LEU A 137 8.46 7.99 4.67
CA LEU A 137 9.81 8.54 4.76
C LEU A 137 9.96 9.71 5.72
N ILE A 138 8.89 10.45 6.03
CA ILE A 138 8.96 11.69 6.80
C ILE A 138 8.42 11.45 8.20
N PRO A 139 9.26 11.52 9.26
CA PRO A 139 8.77 11.49 10.64
C PRO A 139 7.84 12.67 10.94
N ALA A 140 6.76 12.41 11.69
CA ALA A 140 5.77 13.40 12.11
C ALA A 140 6.37 14.38 13.13
N THR A 141 6.98 15.46 12.63
CA THR A 141 7.60 16.51 13.44
C THR A 141 7.05 17.88 13.03
N SER A 142 7.16 18.86 13.91
CA SER A 142 6.78 20.25 13.59
C SER A 142 7.50 20.79 12.34
N GLN A 143 8.75 20.38 12.12
CA GLN A 143 9.55 20.73 10.96
C GLN A 143 9.07 20.05 9.66
N ALA A 144 8.56 18.82 9.75
CA ALA A 144 8.00 18.12 8.58
C ALA A 144 6.84 18.92 7.98
N TYR A 145 5.96 19.45 8.83
CA TYR A 145 4.82 20.25 8.39
C TYR A 145 5.18 21.65 7.87
N GLN A 146 6.46 22.07 7.98
CA GLN A 146 6.96 23.29 7.33
C GLN A 146 7.40 23.06 5.87
N GLN A 147 7.34 21.82 5.38
CA GLN A 147 7.69 21.44 4.01
C GLN A 147 6.44 21.02 3.23
N PRO A 148 6.47 21.01 1.88
CA PRO A 148 5.39 20.46 1.09
C PRO A 148 5.04 19.02 1.50
N PRO A 149 3.78 18.58 1.36
CA PRO A 149 3.41 17.21 1.65
C PRO A 149 4.14 16.24 0.70
N LEU A 150 4.68 15.16 1.26
CA LEU A 150 5.16 14.01 0.51
C LEU A 150 4.04 12.96 0.50
N PHE A 151 3.59 12.59 -0.69
CA PHE A 151 2.61 11.52 -0.85
C PHE A 151 3.31 10.17 -0.82
N SER A 152 2.70 9.15 -0.22
CA SER A 152 3.27 7.80 -0.12
C SER A 152 2.18 6.75 -0.29
N MET A 153 2.50 5.57 -0.82
CA MET A 153 1.50 4.49 -0.97
C MET A 153 0.87 4.04 0.36
N CYS A 154 1.58 4.25 1.48
CA CYS A 154 1.03 4.05 2.82
C CYS A 154 1.69 5.02 3.81
N SER A 155 1.04 5.22 4.95
CA SER A 155 1.56 5.96 6.10
C SER A 155 1.21 5.21 7.39
N ARG A 156 1.75 5.66 8.53
CA ARG A 156 1.46 5.10 9.85
C ARG A 156 1.68 6.16 10.93
N GLU A 157 1.24 5.88 12.16
CA GLU A 157 1.51 6.74 13.31
C GLU A 157 3.01 7.05 13.43
N GLY A 158 3.32 8.31 13.72
CA GLY A 158 4.69 8.82 13.78
C GLY A 158 5.27 9.27 12.43
N TYR A 159 4.50 9.22 11.33
CA TYR A 159 4.91 9.72 10.01
C TYR A 159 3.97 10.82 9.50
N ALA A 160 4.54 11.76 8.76
CA ALA A 160 3.86 12.87 8.10
C ALA A 160 3.63 12.62 6.60
N ASP A 161 3.94 11.43 6.08
CA ASP A 161 3.58 11.12 4.70
C ASP A 161 2.06 11.12 4.54
N VAL A 162 1.57 11.74 3.46
CA VAL A 162 0.15 11.74 3.10
C VAL A 162 -0.15 10.45 2.34
N PRO A 163 -1.00 9.55 2.87
CA PRO A 163 -1.30 8.30 2.20
C PRO A 163 -2.03 8.55 0.87
N GLY A 164 -1.40 8.06 -0.19
CA GLY A 164 -1.82 8.02 -1.57
C GLY A 164 -2.60 6.75 -1.91
N ILE A 165 -3.28 6.72 -3.07
CA ILE A 165 -3.70 5.44 -3.66
C ILE A 165 -2.48 4.81 -4.31
N SER A 166 -2.19 3.55 -3.99
CA SER A 166 -1.16 2.80 -4.72
C SER A 166 -1.57 2.63 -6.19
N GLY A 167 -0.64 2.90 -7.10
CA GLY A 167 -0.84 2.70 -8.54
C GLY A 167 -1.27 1.26 -8.86
N GLY A 168 -0.66 0.28 -8.19
CA GLY A 168 -1.04 -1.13 -8.27
C GLY A 168 -2.50 -1.36 -7.87
N ALA A 169 -2.93 -0.84 -6.72
CA ALA A 169 -4.33 -0.96 -6.29
C ALA A 169 -5.34 -0.32 -7.28
N PHE A 170 -4.95 0.72 -8.00
CA PHE A 170 -5.83 1.39 -8.98
C PHE A 170 -5.84 0.68 -10.34
N LEU A 171 -4.67 0.28 -10.85
CA LEU A 171 -4.50 -0.28 -12.19
C LEU A 171 -4.64 -1.79 -12.25
N PHE A 172 -4.26 -2.52 -11.19
CA PHE A 172 -4.74 -3.88 -10.99
C PHE A 172 -6.21 -3.77 -10.63
N ARG A 173 -7.04 -3.61 -11.66
CA ARG A 173 -8.50 -3.75 -11.62
C ARG A 173 -8.77 -4.90 -10.67
N PHE A 174 -9.17 -4.57 -9.44
CA PHE A 174 -9.39 -5.60 -8.42
C PHE A 174 -10.27 -6.64 -9.10
N PRO A 175 -9.87 -7.92 -9.10
CA PRO A 175 -10.66 -8.93 -9.77
C PRO A 175 -12.09 -8.79 -9.26
N THR A 176 -12.97 -8.33 -10.15
CA THR A 176 -14.36 -8.11 -9.83
C THR A 176 -14.98 -9.48 -9.78
N PHE A 177 -14.95 -10.09 -8.60
CA PHE A 177 -15.56 -11.39 -8.41
C PHE A 177 -17.08 -11.20 -8.41
N ASN A 178 -17.77 -11.93 -9.29
CA ASN A 178 -19.20 -12.06 -9.17
C ASN A 178 -19.52 -12.84 -7.89
N ARG A 179 -20.07 -12.15 -6.90
CA ARG A 179 -20.40 -12.74 -5.59
C ARG A 179 -21.22 -14.01 -5.71
N SER A 180 -22.23 -14.02 -6.60
CA SER A 180 -23.11 -15.18 -6.79
C SER A 180 -22.34 -16.38 -7.35
N GLU A 181 -21.43 -16.15 -8.30
CA GLU A 181 -20.57 -17.20 -8.84
C GLU A 181 -19.59 -17.74 -7.80
N VAL A 182 -18.98 -16.86 -6.99
CA VAL A 182 -18.10 -17.27 -5.90
C VAL A 182 -18.84 -18.12 -4.88
N LEU A 183 -20.06 -17.73 -4.49
CA LEU A 183 -20.86 -18.48 -3.53
C LEU A 183 -21.42 -19.78 -4.11
N ALA A 184 -21.68 -19.84 -5.42
CA ALA A 184 -22.11 -21.06 -6.11
C ALA A 184 -20.96 -22.08 -6.23
N ARG A 185 -19.77 -21.64 -6.62
CA ARG A 185 -18.58 -22.51 -6.75
C ARG A 185 -17.97 -22.90 -5.41
N HIS A 186 -17.97 -21.97 -4.46
CA HIS A 186 -17.39 -22.16 -3.12
C HIS A 186 -18.41 -21.81 -2.03
N PRO A 187 -19.47 -22.61 -1.81
CA PRO A 187 -20.45 -22.35 -0.76
C PRO A 187 -19.79 -22.24 0.62
N TRP A 188 -20.18 -21.24 1.43
CA TRP A 188 -19.55 -21.01 2.74
C TRP A 188 -19.47 -22.27 3.60
N LYS A 189 -20.52 -23.08 3.63
CA LYS A 189 -20.61 -24.30 4.45
C LYS A 189 -19.57 -25.36 4.06
N THR A 190 -19.14 -25.41 2.81
CA THR A 190 -18.19 -26.43 2.29
C THR A 190 -16.74 -25.97 2.36
N ARG A 191 -16.49 -24.68 2.60
CA ARG A 191 -15.14 -24.14 2.75
C ARG A 191 -14.43 -24.71 3.99
N SER A 192 -13.11 -24.85 3.88
CA SER A 192 -12.24 -25.27 4.97
C SER A 192 -12.32 -24.31 6.16
N ASN A 193 -12.43 -24.86 7.38
CA ASN A 193 -12.35 -24.10 8.63
C ASN A 193 -10.92 -23.70 9.00
N LYS A 194 -9.92 -24.20 8.28
CA LYS A 194 -8.51 -23.85 8.51
C LYS A 194 -8.24 -22.43 7.99
N ALA A 195 -7.54 -21.63 8.77
CA ALA A 195 -7.04 -20.35 8.31
C ALA A 195 -5.93 -20.56 7.26
N PHE A 196 -5.89 -19.69 6.25
CA PHE A 196 -4.96 -19.85 5.14
C PHE A 196 -4.13 -18.59 4.89
N TRP A 197 -2.85 -18.79 4.58
CA TRP A 197 -1.93 -17.72 4.19
C TRP A 197 -0.84 -18.23 3.23
N ARG A 198 -0.58 -17.46 2.18
CA ARG A 198 0.62 -17.54 1.35
C ARG A 198 1.12 -16.14 1.06
N GLY A 199 2.42 -15.94 1.09
CA GLY A 199 3.05 -14.67 0.76
C GLY A 199 4.55 -14.77 0.97
N SER A 200 5.33 -13.88 0.39
CA SER A 200 6.77 -13.83 0.68
C SER A 200 7.03 -13.26 2.09
N PRO A 201 8.18 -13.51 2.71
CA PRO A 201 8.53 -12.96 4.03
C PRO A 201 8.87 -11.46 3.93
N THR A 202 8.06 -10.61 3.28
CA THR A 202 8.36 -9.18 3.20
C THR A 202 8.13 -8.45 4.53
N GLY A 203 8.69 -7.25 4.67
CA GLY A 203 8.71 -6.50 5.94
C GLY A 203 9.99 -6.71 6.76
N GLY A 204 10.93 -7.48 6.21
CA GLY A 204 12.27 -7.70 6.73
C GLY A 204 13.31 -7.84 5.62
N ASN A 205 14.56 -7.55 5.96
CA ASN A 205 15.71 -7.90 5.13
C ASN A 205 16.38 -9.12 5.75
N PHE A 206 16.38 -10.24 5.03
CA PHE A 206 16.88 -11.52 5.54
C PHE A 206 18.23 -11.85 4.91
N SER A 207 19.29 -11.71 5.69
CA SER A 207 20.64 -12.23 5.45
C SER A 207 20.87 -13.49 6.28
N LEU A 208 21.97 -14.20 6.06
CA LEU A 208 22.31 -15.34 6.92
C LEU A 208 22.52 -14.92 8.37
N ASP A 209 23.14 -13.76 8.60
CA ASP A 209 23.41 -13.27 9.95
C ASP A 209 22.11 -12.80 10.63
N THR A 210 21.31 -11.97 9.93
CA THR A 210 20.01 -11.49 10.45
C THR A 210 18.94 -12.58 10.48
N TRP A 211 19.10 -13.67 9.75
CA TRP A 211 18.30 -14.85 9.96
C TRP A 211 18.81 -15.57 11.21
N ARG A 212 20.06 -16.05 11.21
CA ARG A 212 20.66 -16.90 12.25
C ARG A 212 20.68 -16.28 13.65
N ASP A 213 21.02 -15.00 13.78
CA ASP A 213 21.02 -14.30 15.08
C ASP A 213 19.63 -14.27 15.70
N HIS A 214 18.60 -14.30 14.84
CA HIS A 214 17.20 -14.39 15.24
C HIS A 214 16.71 -15.85 15.36
N VAL A 215 17.42 -16.86 14.82
CA VAL A 215 17.05 -18.29 14.96
C VAL A 215 17.27 -18.80 16.40
N THR A 216 18.06 -18.12 17.22
CA THR A 216 18.20 -18.42 18.65
C THR A 216 16.98 -17.94 19.47
N PHE A 217 15.86 -18.64 19.28
CA PHE A 217 14.86 -19.02 20.29
C PHE A 217 14.35 -17.97 21.29
N HIS A 218 13.98 -16.76 20.84
CA HIS A 218 13.01 -15.95 21.59
C HIS A 218 11.96 -15.35 20.64
N LEU A 219 10.70 -15.74 20.86
CA LEU A 219 9.54 -15.05 20.26
C LEU A 219 9.56 -13.54 20.59
N ASP A 220 10.30 -13.16 21.64
CA ASP A 220 10.48 -11.80 22.13
C ASP A 220 11.47 -10.95 21.30
N THR A 221 12.34 -11.55 20.48
CA THR A 221 13.25 -10.82 19.55
C THR A 221 12.73 -10.76 18.10
N TRP A 222 11.62 -11.46 17.83
CA TRP A 222 10.88 -11.45 16.55
C TRP A 222 9.71 -10.45 16.39
N PRO A 223 9.42 -9.47 17.28
CA PRO A 223 8.24 -8.60 17.14
C PRO A 223 8.09 -7.94 15.76
N GLN A 224 9.21 -7.74 15.07
CA GLN A 224 9.28 -7.14 13.74
C GLN A 224 8.98 -8.10 12.56
N TYR A 225 9.13 -9.42 12.69
CA TYR A 225 9.01 -10.38 11.58
C TYR A 225 7.76 -11.25 11.69
N ARG A 226 6.60 -10.61 11.56
CA ARG A 226 5.28 -11.25 11.79
C ARG A 226 4.95 -12.39 10.82
N ARG A 227 5.43 -12.34 9.57
CA ARG A 227 5.15 -13.38 8.57
C ARG A 227 5.87 -14.69 8.90
N PRO A 228 7.17 -14.70 9.23
CA PRO A 228 7.83 -15.89 9.76
C PRO A 228 7.16 -16.45 11.02
N GLN A 229 6.70 -15.60 11.95
CA GLN A 229 5.96 -16.04 13.13
C GLN A 229 4.67 -16.80 12.75
N LEU A 230 3.91 -16.31 11.77
CA LEU A 230 2.69 -16.96 11.31
C LEU A 230 2.98 -18.34 10.69
N VAL A 231 4.03 -18.44 9.89
CA VAL A 231 4.43 -19.71 9.29
C VAL A 231 4.89 -20.71 10.36
N ASN A 232 5.68 -20.27 11.33
CA ASN A 232 6.06 -21.11 12.48
C ASN A 232 4.82 -21.56 13.29
N LEU A 233 3.86 -20.66 13.53
CA LEU A 233 2.61 -20.99 14.21
C LEU A 233 1.79 -22.04 13.43
N SER A 234 1.82 -22.01 12.09
CA SER A 234 1.19 -23.03 11.25
C SER A 234 1.81 -24.41 11.41
N GLN A 235 3.11 -24.51 11.71
CA GLN A 235 3.73 -25.79 12.03
C GLN A 235 3.28 -26.34 13.37
N GLN A 236 3.07 -25.46 14.35
CA GLN A 236 2.65 -25.83 15.71
C GLN A 236 1.16 -26.19 15.76
N HIS A 237 0.35 -25.57 14.89
CA HIS A 237 -1.10 -25.77 14.81
C HIS A 237 -1.57 -26.03 13.37
N PRO A 238 -1.11 -27.13 12.73
CA PRO A 238 -1.37 -27.40 11.31
C PRO A 238 -2.84 -27.75 11.03
N ASP A 239 -3.62 -28.08 12.05
CA ASP A 239 -5.07 -28.29 12.01
C ASP A 239 -5.84 -26.96 11.92
N LEU A 240 -5.32 -25.89 12.53
CA LEU A 240 -5.96 -24.57 12.58
C LEU A 240 -5.49 -23.60 11.49
N LEU A 241 -4.23 -23.71 11.06
CA LEU A 241 -3.59 -22.75 10.15
C LEU A 241 -2.73 -23.45 9.10
N ASP A 242 -2.87 -23.03 7.85
CA ASP A 242 -1.97 -23.35 6.75
C ASP A 242 -1.32 -22.06 6.22
N ALA A 243 -0.12 -21.75 6.73
CA ALA A 243 0.68 -20.61 6.33
C ALA A 243 2.04 -21.05 5.79
N LYS A 244 2.41 -20.61 4.59
CA LYS A 244 3.68 -20.98 3.95
C LYS A 244 4.27 -19.85 3.10
N PHE A 245 5.57 -19.89 2.86
CA PHE A 245 6.31 -19.04 1.94
C PHE A 245 6.46 -19.72 0.57
N PRO A 246 5.77 -19.26 -0.49
CA PRO A 246 5.98 -19.74 -1.85
C PRO A 246 7.29 -19.25 -2.49
N SER A 247 7.79 -18.09 -2.08
CA SER A 247 9.07 -17.54 -2.52
C SER A 247 9.58 -16.46 -1.56
N CYS A 248 10.84 -16.07 -1.71
CA CYS A 248 11.38 -14.90 -1.02
C CYS A 248 11.93 -13.84 -1.99
N VAL A 249 11.40 -12.63 -1.87
CA VAL A 249 11.80 -11.46 -2.69
C VAL A 249 12.75 -10.51 -1.96
N GLN A 250 13.00 -10.72 -0.66
CA GLN A 250 13.88 -9.89 0.20
C GLN A 250 14.89 -10.74 0.99
N CYS A 251 15.29 -11.88 0.43
CA CYS A 251 16.29 -12.77 1.00
C CYS A 251 17.60 -12.63 0.23
N ALA A 252 18.71 -12.62 0.97
CA ALA A 252 20.02 -12.86 0.37
C ALA A 252 20.08 -14.31 -0.18
N PRO A 253 20.99 -14.59 -1.14
CA PRO A 253 21.15 -15.94 -1.69
C PRO A 253 21.36 -17.00 -0.59
N GLY A 254 20.68 -18.15 -0.70
CA GLY A 254 20.80 -19.25 0.25
C GLY A 254 20.02 -19.10 1.56
N VAL A 255 19.47 -17.91 1.85
CA VAL A 255 18.71 -17.66 3.09
C VAL A 255 17.32 -18.28 3.02
N PHE A 256 16.67 -18.28 1.86
CA PHE A 256 15.31 -18.77 1.74
C PHE A 256 15.22 -20.28 1.94
N GLU A 257 16.18 -21.02 1.40
CA GLU A 257 16.30 -22.48 1.56
C GLU A 257 16.51 -22.85 3.03
N GLN A 258 17.33 -22.06 3.75
CA GLN A 258 17.51 -22.24 5.19
C GLN A 258 16.24 -21.91 5.97
N MET A 259 15.54 -20.85 5.59
CA MET A 259 14.27 -20.47 6.19
C MET A 259 13.21 -21.57 6.00
N GLN A 260 13.09 -22.11 4.79
CA GLN A 260 12.17 -23.23 4.51
C GLN A 260 12.54 -24.47 5.32
N LYS A 261 13.82 -24.83 5.37
CA LYS A 261 14.31 -26.00 6.13
C LYS A 261 13.99 -25.87 7.61
N GLN A 262 14.24 -24.71 8.21
CA GLN A 262 13.98 -24.48 9.64
C GLN A 262 12.49 -24.41 9.95
N LEU A 263 11.70 -23.82 9.05
CA LEU A 263 10.25 -23.77 9.14
C LEU A 263 9.58 -25.05 8.60
N GLY A 264 10.33 -26.16 8.46
CA GLY A 264 9.81 -27.47 8.04
C GLY A 264 8.92 -27.42 6.79
N GLN A 265 9.17 -26.46 5.90
CA GLN A 265 8.39 -26.28 4.68
C GLN A 265 8.92 -27.18 3.58
N PRO A 266 8.05 -27.62 2.66
CA PRO A 266 8.54 -28.30 1.46
C PRO A 266 9.40 -27.33 0.65
N GLU A 267 10.35 -27.91 -0.10
CA GLU A 267 11.28 -27.16 -0.96
C GLU A 267 10.54 -26.28 -1.97
N LYS A 268 9.41 -26.78 -2.49
CA LYS A 268 8.54 -26.04 -3.39
C LYS A 268 7.17 -25.83 -2.74
N VAL A 269 6.78 -24.56 -2.63
CA VAL A 269 5.44 -24.14 -2.24
C VAL A 269 4.87 -23.32 -3.39
N GLU A 270 3.72 -23.71 -3.91
CA GLU A 270 3.07 -22.97 -4.99
C GLU A 270 2.37 -21.70 -4.46
N TRP A 271 2.32 -20.68 -5.32
CA TRP A 271 1.43 -19.55 -5.10
C TRP A 271 -0.03 -20.01 -5.21
N PRO A 272 -0.93 -19.55 -4.34
CA PRO A 272 -2.31 -19.98 -4.38
C PRO A 272 -3.00 -19.38 -5.61
N SER A 273 -3.82 -20.19 -6.26
CA SER A 273 -4.81 -19.69 -7.21
C SER A 273 -5.93 -18.92 -6.47
N PRO A 274 -6.74 -18.12 -7.19
CA PRO A 274 -7.93 -17.52 -6.59
C PRO A 274 -8.88 -18.58 -5.99
N ASP A 275 -9.03 -19.74 -6.62
CA ASP A 275 -9.90 -20.82 -6.12
C ASP A 275 -9.35 -21.44 -4.83
N ASP A 276 -8.03 -21.56 -4.68
CA ASP A 276 -7.41 -22.01 -3.42
C ASP A 276 -7.80 -21.07 -2.28
N LEU A 277 -7.74 -19.76 -2.49
CA LEU A 277 -8.14 -18.78 -1.48
C LEU A 277 -9.63 -18.87 -1.15
N MET A 278 -10.50 -18.99 -2.17
CA MET A 278 -11.95 -19.06 -1.99
C MET A 278 -12.42 -20.37 -1.32
N SER A 279 -11.61 -21.43 -1.37
CA SER A 279 -11.91 -22.70 -0.69
C SER A 279 -11.77 -22.63 0.84
N HIS A 280 -11.25 -21.53 1.40
CA HIS A 280 -11.06 -21.34 2.83
C HIS A 280 -12.05 -20.34 3.42
N LYS A 281 -12.49 -20.55 4.66
CA LYS A 281 -13.34 -19.59 5.38
C LYS A 281 -12.55 -18.40 5.89
N TYR A 282 -11.32 -18.64 6.35
CA TYR A 282 -10.50 -17.63 7.01
C TYR A 282 -9.22 -17.40 6.22
N ILE A 283 -9.01 -16.16 5.78
CA ILE A 283 -7.77 -15.74 5.14
C ILE A 283 -7.03 -14.81 6.09
N VAL A 284 -5.79 -15.12 6.40
CA VAL A 284 -4.95 -14.23 7.21
C VAL A 284 -4.40 -13.14 6.30
N ASP A 285 -4.45 -11.89 6.76
CA ASP A 285 -3.80 -10.79 6.08
C ASP A 285 -2.75 -10.07 6.94
N LEU A 286 -1.50 -10.14 6.49
CA LEU A 286 -0.35 -9.56 7.18
C LEU A 286 0.31 -8.51 6.31
N ASP A 287 0.55 -7.34 6.90
CA ASP A 287 1.36 -6.30 6.28
C ASP A 287 2.79 -6.80 6.02
N GLY A 288 3.44 -6.21 5.00
CA GLY A 288 4.81 -6.49 4.62
C GLY A 288 5.71 -5.32 5.03
N ASN A 289 6.41 -4.75 4.05
CA ASN A 289 7.12 -3.49 4.24
C ASN A 289 6.14 -2.36 4.64
N GLY A 290 5.02 -2.29 3.94
CA GLY A 290 3.85 -1.47 4.26
C GLY A 290 2.56 -2.29 4.19
N TRP A 291 1.46 -1.60 3.90
CA TRP A 291 0.15 -2.24 3.69
C TRP A 291 0.21 -3.20 2.48
N THR A 292 -0.64 -4.23 2.47
CA THR A 292 -0.66 -5.22 1.39
C THR A 292 -1.84 -5.03 0.43
N GLU A 293 -1.53 -4.85 -0.84
CA GLU A 293 -2.52 -4.60 -1.90
C GLU A 293 -3.55 -5.74 -2.06
N ARG A 294 -3.17 -6.97 -1.69
CA ARG A 294 -4.05 -8.14 -1.77
C ARG A 294 -5.26 -8.05 -0.85
N PHE A 295 -5.22 -7.23 0.20
CA PHE A 295 -6.30 -7.13 1.19
C PHE A 295 -7.65 -6.78 0.53
N LEU A 296 -7.65 -5.82 -0.40
CA LEU A 296 -8.86 -5.42 -1.11
C LEU A 296 -9.39 -6.56 -2.01
N GLY A 297 -8.50 -7.27 -2.70
CA GLY A 297 -8.87 -8.46 -3.47
C GLY A 297 -9.43 -9.58 -2.60
N GLN A 298 -8.89 -9.78 -1.39
CA GLN A 298 -9.35 -10.78 -0.44
C GLN A 298 -10.74 -10.45 0.12
N LEU A 299 -11.05 -9.18 0.39
CA LEU A 299 -12.40 -8.76 0.81
C LEU A 299 -13.48 -9.15 -0.23
N ALA A 300 -13.13 -9.16 -1.52
CA ALA A 300 -14.06 -9.53 -2.58
C ALA A 300 -14.34 -11.06 -2.66
N GLN A 301 -13.51 -11.91 -2.04
CA GLN A 301 -13.59 -13.38 -2.12
C GLN A 301 -14.66 -14.01 -1.20
N GLN A 302 -15.43 -13.19 -0.48
CA GLN A 302 -16.45 -13.65 0.49
C GLN A 302 -15.86 -14.52 1.61
N THR A 303 -14.59 -14.32 1.94
CA THR A 303 -13.90 -14.98 3.07
C THR A 303 -13.90 -14.05 4.28
N ALA A 304 -13.77 -14.61 5.48
CA ALA A 304 -13.50 -13.84 6.68
C ALA A 304 -12.00 -13.50 6.74
N ILE A 305 -11.67 -12.22 6.81
CA ILE A 305 -10.27 -11.76 6.83
C ILE A 305 -9.80 -11.55 8.25
N LEU A 306 -8.73 -12.25 8.64
CA LEU A 306 -8.03 -12.07 9.91
C LEU A 306 -6.86 -11.10 9.68
N LYS A 307 -7.13 -9.81 9.87
CA LYS A 307 -6.16 -8.74 9.63
C LYS A 307 -5.30 -8.49 10.85
N ARG A 308 -3.98 -8.39 10.65
CA ARG A 308 -3.04 -7.90 11.67
C ARG A 308 -2.14 -6.82 11.08
N HIS A 309 -2.28 -5.61 11.60
CA HIS A 309 -1.53 -4.41 11.18
C HIS A 309 -0.14 -4.35 11.83
N ARG A 310 0.84 -3.77 11.14
CA ARG A 310 2.20 -3.57 11.69
C ARG A 310 2.22 -2.64 12.90
#